data_AF-A0A2A4S094-F1
#
_entry.id   AF-A0A2A4S094-F1
#
_cell.length_a   1.000
_cell.length_b   1.000
_cell.length_c   1.000
_cell.angle_alpha   90.00
_cell.angle_beta   90.00
_cell.angle_gamma   90.00
#
_symmetry.space_group_name_H-M   'P 1'
#
loop_
_entity.id
_entity.type
_entity.pdbx_description
1 polymer ?
#
loop_
_entity_poly.entity_id
_entity_poly.type
_entity_poly.pdbx_seq_one_letter_code
_entity_poly.pdbx_strand_id
1 'polypeptide(L)'
;MAEKKKNKRQAKKEIFGRFEQCFDVPRLDYEKRVKPLRNKTKLSGVLAAGIVYGIGFSIGLFGWKSGAVDVIVFSKLVWIMMVPATVAGFVTWMMVSNRREYPVRKEVNAYIDTIEGEEGMLWRYAPILREFRPNDHVSKRVLQRSQDKNFSKIDPEDYGKAVLVIHSILGNSSANPLSMAVAEEVIDNLSLAVAPDFVAEAIY
;
A
#
# COMPACT_ATOMS: atom_id res chain seq x y z
N MET A 1 -27.12 7.75 33.58
CA MET A 1 -26.53 7.92 32.23
C MET A 1 -25.00 7.79 32.19
N ALA A 2 -24.27 7.96 33.31
CA ALA A 2 -22.80 7.84 33.34
C ALA A 2 -22.29 6.39 33.16
N GLU A 3 -22.99 5.38 33.69
CA GLU A 3 -22.58 3.97 33.57
C GLU A 3 -22.58 3.46 32.12
N LYS A 4 -23.63 3.75 31.34
CA LYS A 4 -23.68 3.38 29.91
C LYS A 4 -22.54 4.02 29.09
N LYS A 5 -22.13 5.25 29.42
CA LYS A 5 -20.99 5.92 28.77
C LYS A 5 -19.64 5.32 29.17
N LYS A 6 -19.49 4.90 30.43
CA LYS A 6 -18.28 4.21 30.92
C LYS A 6 -18.08 2.87 30.21
N ASN A 7 -19.17 2.14 29.98
CA ASN A 7 -19.14 0.85 29.27
C ASN A 7 -18.70 0.98 27.80
N LYS A 8 -19.19 2.00 27.06
CA LYS A 8 -18.79 2.22 25.65
C LYS A 8 -17.29 2.46 25.46
N ARG A 9 -16.71 3.28 26.35
CA ARG A 9 -15.28 3.61 26.29
C ARG A 9 -14.41 2.40 26.60
N GLN A 10 -14.85 1.56 27.53
CA GLN A 10 -14.16 0.33 27.90
C GLN A 10 -14.19 -0.70 26.76
N ALA A 11 -15.37 -0.94 26.16
CA ALA A 11 -15.51 -1.84 25.02
C ALA A 11 -14.66 -1.38 23.82
N LYS A 12 -14.68 -0.09 23.48
CA LYS A 12 -13.82 0.47 22.42
C LYS A 12 -12.33 0.27 22.72
N LYS A 13 -11.90 0.48 23.96
CA LYS A 13 -10.52 0.27 24.38
C LYS A 13 -10.10 -1.19 24.28
N GLU A 14 -10.99 -2.12 24.63
CA GLU A 14 -10.73 -3.55 24.49
C GLU A 14 -10.60 -3.95 23.01
N ILE A 15 -11.55 -3.53 22.16
CA ILE A 15 -11.50 -3.77 20.71
C ILE A 15 -10.21 -3.21 20.10
N PHE A 16 -9.83 -1.99 20.50
CA PHE A 16 -8.61 -1.36 20.02
C PHE A 16 -7.36 -2.10 20.49
N GLY A 17 -7.29 -2.52 21.75
CA GLY A 17 -6.18 -3.31 22.27
C GLY A 17 -6.01 -4.64 21.54
N ARG A 18 -7.11 -5.35 21.26
CA ARG A 18 -7.07 -6.57 20.45
C ARG A 18 -6.66 -6.28 19.00
N PHE A 19 -7.16 -5.18 18.42
CA PHE A 19 -6.78 -4.75 17.08
C PHE A 19 -5.27 -4.50 16.97
N GLU A 20 -4.66 -3.80 17.91
CA GLU A 20 -3.20 -3.57 17.93
C GLU A 20 -2.39 -4.84 18.14
N GLN A 21 -2.94 -5.84 18.84
CA GLN A 21 -2.30 -7.16 19.00
C GLN A 21 -2.36 -8.00 17.71
N CYS A 22 -3.43 -7.88 16.93
CA CYS A 22 -3.61 -8.64 15.70
C CYS A 22 -2.95 -8.00 14.48
N PHE A 23 -2.88 -6.66 14.41
CA PHE A 23 -2.40 -5.93 13.24
C PHE A 23 -1.19 -5.06 13.56
N ASP A 24 -0.06 -5.39 12.91
CA ASP A 24 1.11 -4.52 12.82
C ASP A 24 0.86 -3.43 11.77
N VAL A 25 0.28 -2.32 12.22
CA VAL A 25 -0.07 -1.17 11.39
C VAL A 25 1.15 -0.59 10.64
N PRO A 26 2.33 -0.39 11.26
CA PRO A 26 3.54 0.01 10.55
C PRO A 26 3.90 -0.90 9.36
N ARG A 27 3.71 -2.22 9.51
CA ARG A 27 4.01 -3.18 8.45
C ARG A 27 3.03 -3.11 7.27
N LEU A 28 1.77 -2.78 7.56
CA LEU A 28 0.66 -2.65 6.61
C LEU A 28 0.56 -1.27 5.93
N ASP A 29 1.32 -0.27 6.37
CA ASP A 29 1.38 1.05 5.74
C ASP A 29 2.18 1.02 4.42
N TYR A 30 1.56 0.44 3.39
CA TYR A 30 2.14 0.24 2.07
C TYR A 30 2.67 1.54 1.45
N GLU A 31 1.91 2.63 1.59
CA GLU A 31 2.24 3.92 1.00
C GLU A 31 3.53 4.49 1.60
N LYS A 32 3.70 4.45 2.93
CA LYS A 32 4.95 4.89 3.55
C LYS A 32 6.15 4.05 3.13
N ARG A 33 5.97 2.75 2.92
CA ARG A 33 7.04 1.84 2.51
C ARG A 33 7.45 2.03 1.04
N VAL A 34 6.50 2.34 0.17
CA VAL A 34 6.73 2.47 -1.28
C VAL A 34 7.16 3.88 -1.70
N LYS A 35 6.67 4.94 -1.03
CA LYS A 35 7.06 6.35 -1.31
C LYS A 35 8.57 6.59 -1.49
N PRO A 36 9.46 6.16 -0.58
CA PRO A 36 10.90 6.41 -0.72
C PRO A 36 11.49 5.66 -1.93
N LEU A 37 10.93 4.51 -2.28
CA LEU A 37 11.37 3.72 -3.44
C LEU A 37 10.96 4.40 -4.74
N ARG A 38 9.70 4.87 -4.84
CA ARG A 38 9.18 5.59 -6.00
C ARG A 38 10.01 6.84 -6.34
N ASN A 39 10.37 7.64 -5.34
CA ASN A 39 11.18 8.84 -5.59
C ASN A 39 12.55 8.50 -6.16
N LYS A 40 13.22 7.46 -5.65
CA LYS A 40 14.50 6.99 -6.18
C LYS A 40 14.38 6.39 -7.59
N THR A 41 13.22 5.82 -7.96
CA THR A 41 13.01 5.24 -9.30
C THR A 41 12.84 6.30 -10.39
N LYS A 42 12.21 7.44 -10.07
CA LYS A 42 12.08 8.57 -11.00
C LYS A 42 13.46 9.07 -11.42
N LEU A 43 14.39 9.18 -10.46
CA LEU A 43 15.76 9.57 -10.73
C LEU A 43 16.48 8.61 -11.70
N SER A 44 16.28 7.29 -11.56
CA SER A 44 16.89 6.32 -12.49
C SER A 44 16.36 6.45 -13.93
N GLY A 45 15.08 6.76 -14.11
CA GLY A 45 14.52 7.00 -15.44
C GLY A 45 15.08 8.25 -16.10
N VAL A 46 15.17 9.35 -15.35
CA VAL A 46 15.78 10.61 -15.82
C VAL A 46 17.26 10.41 -16.17
N LEU A 47 18.00 9.67 -15.34
CA LEU A 47 19.40 9.37 -15.60
C LEU A 47 19.58 8.55 -16.89
N ALA A 48 18.75 7.53 -17.10
CA ALA A 48 18.79 6.71 -18.30
C ALA A 48 18.47 7.53 -19.57
N ALA A 49 17.44 8.38 -19.52
CA ALA A 49 17.13 9.30 -20.62
C ALA A 49 18.31 10.24 -20.91
N GLY A 50 18.93 10.80 -19.86
CA GLY A 50 20.09 11.68 -19.98
C GLY A 50 21.29 11.00 -20.65
N ILE A 51 21.57 9.74 -20.32
CA ILE A 51 22.65 8.96 -20.93
C ILE A 51 22.37 8.71 -22.42
N VAL A 52 21.16 8.24 -22.77
CA VAL A 52 20.79 7.94 -24.16
C VAL A 52 20.84 9.20 -25.02
N TYR A 53 20.29 10.30 -24.51
CA TYR A 53 20.34 11.59 -25.19
C TYR A 53 21.78 12.10 -25.31
N GLY A 54 22.57 12.01 -24.24
CA GLY A 54 23.97 12.42 -24.20
C GLY A 54 24.81 11.72 -25.27
N ILE A 55 24.65 10.40 -25.43
CA ILE A 55 25.34 9.62 -26.47
C ILE A 55 24.94 10.12 -27.86
N GLY A 56 23.64 10.27 -28.13
CA GLY A 56 23.14 10.78 -29.42
C GLY A 56 23.66 12.18 -29.74
N PHE A 57 23.65 13.06 -28.74
CA PHE A 57 24.18 14.41 -28.85
C PHE A 57 25.69 14.41 -29.10
N SER A 58 26.48 13.60 -28.39
CA SER A 58 27.93 13.49 -28.58
C SER A 58 28.29 13.00 -29.98
N ILE A 59 27.56 12.02 -30.52
CA ILE A 59 27.75 11.52 -31.90
C ILE A 59 27.44 12.64 -32.90
N GLY A 60 26.32 13.32 -32.74
CA GLY A 60 25.94 14.45 -33.61
C GLY A 60 26.97 15.59 -33.55
N LEU A 61 27.44 15.94 -32.36
CA LEU A 61 28.42 17.00 -32.14
C LEU A 61 29.76 16.66 -32.79
N PHE A 62 30.20 15.40 -32.68
CA PHE A 62 31.41 14.93 -33.32
C PHE A 62 31.30 14.99 -34.85
N GLY A 63 30.17 14.52 -35.41
CA GLY A 63 29.90 14.58 -36.85
C GLY A 63 29.84 16.01 -37.40
N TRP A 64 29.31 16.95 -36.61
CA TRP A 64 29.33 18.36 -36.99
C TRP A 64 30.75 18.95 -36.94
N LYS A 65 31.50 18.71 -35.85
CA LYS A 65 32.87 19.22 -35.70
C LYS A 65 33.85 18.66 -36.74
N SER A 66 33.63 17.44 -37.24
CA SER A 66 34.45 16.85 -38.31
C SER A 66 34.05 17.29 -39.71
N GLY A 67 33.00 18.11 -39.86
CA GLY A 67 32.46 18.52 -41.16
C GLY A 67 31.69 17.42 -41.90
N ALA A 68 31.47 16.26 -41.27
CA ALA A 68 30.72 15.15 -41.85
C ALA A 68 29.20 15.40 -41.88
N VAL A 69 28.70 16.29 -41.01
CA VAL A 69 27.28 16.59 -40.84
C VAL A 69 27.07 18.11 -40.87
N ASP A 70 26.13 18.57 -41.71
CA ASP A 70 25.72 19.98 -41.73
C ASP A 70 24.97 20.39 -40.45
N VAL A 71 25.03 21.66 -40.08
CA VAL A 71 24.37 22.23 -38.90
C VAL A 71 22.87 21.92 -38.90
N ILE A 72 22.21 22.01 -40.05
CA ILE A 72 20.77 21.75 -40.17
C ILE A 72 20.46 20.28 -39.84
N VAL A 73 21.31 19.37 -40.31
CA VAL A 73 21.16 17.92 -40.06
C VAL A 73 21.43 17.63 -38.59
N PHE A 74 22.46 18.23 -37.99
CA PHE A 74 22.75 18.12 -36.56
C PHE A 74 21.56 18.56 -35.70
N SER A 75 21.00 19.75 -35.95
CA SER A 75 19.85 20.26 -35.18
C SER A 75 18.63 19.34 -35.27
N LYS A 76 18.33 18.79 -36.45
CA LYS A 76 17.25 17.81 -36.62
C LYS A 76 17.52 16.53 -35.84
N LEU A 77 18.76 16.03 -35.88
CA LEU A 77 19.16 14.80 -35.21
C LEU A 77 19.03 14.94 -33.70
N VAL A 78 19.48 16.06 -33.12
CA VAL A 78 19.33 16.36 -31.69
C VAL A 78 17.85 16.36 -31.27
N TRP A 79 16.97 16.97 -32.06
CA TRP A 79 15.55 17.04 -31.75
C TRP A 79 14.88 15.66 -31.85
N ILE A 80 15.18 14.91 -32.91
CA ILE A 80 14.65 13.55 -33.12
C ILE A 80 15.09 12.62 -32.00
N MET A 81 16.33 12.75 -31.51
CA MET A 81 16.87 11.92 -30.43
C MET A 81 16.22 12.15 -29.06
N MET A 82 15.49 13.27 -28.85
CA MET A 82 14.74 13.46 -27.60
C MET A 82 13.64 12.40 -27.43
N VAL A 83 12.97 11.99 -28.51
CA VAL A 83 11.84 11.04 -28.41
C VAL A 83 12.31 9.64 -27.98
N PRO A 84 13.31 9.00 -28.62
CA PRO A 84 13.83 7.72 -28.15
C PRO A 84 14.41 7.78 -26.73
N ALA A 85 15.10 8.87 -26.38
CA ALA A 85 15.67 9.05 -25.04
C ALA A 85 14.60 9.10 -23.95
N THR A 86 13.50 9.84 -24.18
CA THR A 86 12.38 9.90 -23.23
C THR A 86 11.68 8.55 -23.07
N VAL A 87 11.47 7.81 -24.17
CA VAL A 87 10.91 6.45 -24.12
C VAL A 87 11.82 5.51 -23.32
N ALA A 88 13.13 5.53 -23.56
CA ALA A 88 14.09 4.72 -22.82
C ALA A 88 14.08 5.04 -21.31
N GLY A 89 14.01 6.33 -20.95
CA GLY A 89 13.88 6.76 -19.56
C GLY A 89 12.59 6.28 -18.91
N PHE A 90 11.46 6.37 -19.61
CA PHE A 90 10.17 5.91 -19.13
C PHE A 90 10.13 4.39 -18.89
N VAL A 91 10.65 3.60 -19.84
CA VAL A 91 10.74 2.14 -19.71
C VAL A 91 11.64 1.76 -18.53
N THR A 92 12.79 2.42 -18.40
CA THR A 92 13.71 2.20 -17.27
C THR A 92 13.03 2.52 -15.94
N TRP A 93 12.33 3.66 -15.85
CA TRP A 93 11.58 4.03 -14.67
C TRP A 93 10.54 2.96 -14.29
N MET A 94 9.74 2.50 -15.24
CA MET A 94 8.75 1.46 -15.00
C MET A 94 9.38 0.16 -14.49
N MET A 95 10.47 -0.30 -15.12
CA MET A 95 11.16 -1.52 -14.70
C MET A 95 11.71 -1.41 -13.28
N VAL A 96 12.36 -0.29 -12.95
CA VAL A 96 12.94 -0.08 -11.62
C VAL A 96 11.84 0.09 -10.56
N SER A 97 10.74 0.78 -10.88
CA SER A 97 9.59 0.93 -9.97
C SER A 97 8.99 -0.42 -9.64
N ASN A 98 8.67 -1.23 -10.64
CA ASN A 98 8.09 -2.55 -10.45
C ASN A 98 9.02 -3.47 -9.64
N ARG A 99 10.32 -3.48 -9.96
CA ARG A 99 11.31 -4.32 -9.25
C ARG A 99 11.45 -3.94 -7.77
N ARG A 100 11.27 -2.66 -7.43
CA ARG A 100 11.38 -2.17 -6.05
C ARG A 100 10.08 -2.30 -5.25
N GLU A 101 8.94 -2.19 -5.90
CA GLU A 101 7.63 -2.36 -5.25
C GLU A 101 7.32 -3.84 -4.99
N TYR A 102 7.84 -4.75 -5.82
CA TYR A 102 7.54 -6.18 -5.73
C TYR A 102 7.91 -6.85 -4.38
N PRO A 103 9.11 -6.64 -3.80
CA PRO A 103 9.44 -7.23 -2.50
C PRO A 103 8.51 -6.75 -1.38
N VAL A 104 8.18 -5.46 -1.36
CA VAL A 104 7.26 -4.88 -0.37
C VAL A 104 5.86 -5.50 -0.53
N ARG A 105 5.36 -5.59 -1.77
CA ARG A 105 4.07 -6.22 -2.05
C ARG A 105 4.06 -7.69 -1.62
N LYS A 106 5.12 -8.44 -1.90
CA LYS A 106 5.25 -9.85 -1.50
C LYS A 106 5.29 -10.03 0.01
N GLU A 107 6.01 -9.18 0.72
CA GLU A 107 6.11 -9.23 2.18
C GLU A 107 4.78 -8.87 2.85
N VAL A 108 4.08 -7.85 2.36
CA VAL A 108 2.76 -7.48 2.87
C VAL A 108 1.73 -8.57 2.56
N ASN A 109 1.74 -9.16 1.36
CA ASN A 109 0.89 -10.31 1.03
C ASN A 109 1.14 -11.48 1.99
N ALA A 110 2.40 -11.85 2.21
CA ALA A 110 2.73 -12.92 3.15
C ALA A 110 2.21 -12.61 4.56
N TYR A 111 2.27 -11.35 4.99
CA TYR A 111 1.72 -10.93 6.28
C TYR A 111 0.19 -11.00 6.32
N ILE A 112 -0.48 -10.57 5.25
CA ILE A 112 -1.94 -10.71 5.11
C ILE A 112 -2.35 -12.17 5.19
N ASP A 113 -1.66 -13.06 4.46
CA ASP A 113 -1.93 -14.50 4.50
C ASP A 113 -1.77 -15.07 5.91
N THR A 114 -0.78 -14.60 6.69
CA THR A 114 -0.59 -15.04 8.08
C THR A 114 -1.67 -14.52 9.04
N ILE A 115 -2.15 -13.28 8.87
CA ILE A 115 -3.18 -12.70 9.74
C ILE A 115 -4.55 -13.28 9.41
N GLU A 116 -4.87 -13.35 8.11
CA GLU A 116 -6.18 -13.79 7.65
C GLU A 116 -6.34 -15.30 7.87
N GLY A 117 -5.27 -16.09 7.79
CA GLY A 117 -5.30 -17.52 8.10
C GLY A 117 -6.40 -18.25 7.32
N GLU A 118 -7.14 -19.14 7.99
CA GLU A 118 -8.26 -19.86 7.35
C GLU A 118 -9.62 -19.16 7.52
N GLU A 119 -9.75 -18.22 8.46
CA GLU A 119 -11.05 -17.68 8.87
C GLU A 119 -11.26 -16.20 8.53
N GLY A 120 -10.19 -15.48 8.21
CA GLY A 120 -10.18 -14.04 7.96
C GLY A 120 -10.32 -13.24 9.26
N MET A 121 -9.39 -12.31 9.49
CA MET A 121 -9.41 -11.49 10.71
C MET A 121 -10.07 -10.13 10.46
N LEU A 122 -9.87 -9.56 9.27
CA LEU A 122 -10.29 -8.20 8.95
C LEU A 122 -11.82 -8.05 8.89
N TRP A 123 -12.55 -9.04 8.34
CA TRP A 123 -14.01 -8.96 8.25
C TRP A 123 -14.70 -8.88 9.62
N ARG A 124 -14.05 -9.33 10.70
CA ARG A 124 -14.58 -9.24 12.08
C ARG A 124 -14.79 -7.79 12.52
N TYR A 125 -14.02 -6.87 11.96
CA TYR A 125 -14.13 -5.42 12.17
C TYR A 125 -15.04 -4.72 11.15
N ALA A 126 -15.72 -5.47 10.26
CA ALA A 126 -16.66 -4.91 9.29
C ALA A 126 -17.72 -3.98 9.89
N PRO A 127 -18.31 -4.25 11.08
CA PRO A 127 -19.34 -3.37 11.65
C PRO A 127 -18.84 -1.94 11.88
N ILE A 128 -17.57 -1.77 12.24
CA ILE A 128 -16.94 -0.45 12.45
C ILE A 128 -16.91 0.32 11.13
N LEU A 129 -16.51 -0.33 10.03
CA LEU A 129 -16.44 0.31 8.72
C LEU A 129 -17.84 0.64 8.18
N ARG A 130 -18.85 -0.20 8.46
CA ARG A 130 -20.25 0.09 8.10
C ARG A 130 -20.78 1.34 8.80
N GLU A 131 -20.45 1.52 10.08
CA GLU A 131 -20.90 2.69 10.86
C GLU A 131 -20.21 3.99 10.42
N PHE A 132 -18.88 3.99 10.30
CA PHE A 132 -18.12 5.23 10.09
C PHE A 132 -17.82 5.56 8.63
N ARG A 133 -17.81 4.58 7.72
CA ARG A 133 -17.48 4.74 6.29
C ARG A 133 -18.39 3.91 5.39
N PRO A 134 -19.72 4.14 5.40
CA PRO A 134 -20.66 3.33 4.61
C PRO A 134 -20.46 3.45 3.10
N ASN A 135 -19.79 4.49 2.60
CA ASN A 135 -19.56 4.69 1.16
C ASN A 135 -18.18 4.26 0.68
N ASP A 136 -17.35 3.67 1.54
CA ASP A 136 -16.02 3.20 1.14
C ASP A 136 -16.10 1.84 0.42
N HIS A 137 -16.21 1.89 -0.90
CA HIS A 137 -16.28 0.71 -1.75
C HIS A 137 -15.00 -0.15 -1.71
N VAL A 138 -13.85 0.46 -1.43
CA VAL A 138 -12.57 -0.25 -1.36
C VAL A 138 -12.56 -1.12 -0.11
N SER A 139 -12.79 -0.52 1.05
CA SER A 139 -12.87 -1.24 2.32
C SER A 139 -13.94 -2.33 2.31
N LYS A 140 -15.12 -2.06 1.72
CA LYS A 140 -16.18 -3.08 1.57
C LYS A 140 -15.74 -4.29 0.74
N ARG A 141 -15.05 -4.05 -0.39
CA ARG A 141 -14.56 -5.12 -1.26
C ARG A 141 -13.53 -5.98 -0.54
N VAL A 142 -12.63 -5.34 0.21
CA VAL A 142 -11.60 -6.03 1.00
C VAL A 142 -12.26 -6.88 2.10
N LEU A 143 -13.22 -6.31 2.84
CA LEU A 143 -13.96 -7.05 3.88
C LEU A 143 -14.72 -8.25 3.30
N GLN A 144 -15.38 -8.08 2.16
CA GLN A 144 -16.09 -9.17 1.50
C GLN A 144 -15.11 -10.28 1.07
N ARG A 145 -13.95 -9.93 0.51
CA ARG A 145 -12.92 -10.91 0.15
C ARG A 145 -12.32 -11.62 1.37
N SER A 146 -12.17 -10.92 2.49
CA SER A 146 -11.77 -11.50 3.78
C SER A 146 -12.83 -12.49 4.27
N GLN A 147 -14.11 -12.13 4.22
CA GLN A 147 -15.22 -12.99 4.60
C GLN A 147 -15.36 -14.23 3.69
N ASP A 148 -15.18 -14.06 2.38
CA ASP A 148 -15.25 -15.12 1.37
C ASP A 148 -13.97 -16.01 1.35
N LYS A 149 -13.02 -15.79 2.25
CA LYS A 149 -11.73 -16.49 2.33
C LYS A 149 -10.90 -16.40 1.04
N ASN A 150 -11.08 -15.32 0.29
CA ASN A 150 -10.43 -15.11 -1.01
C ASN A 150 -9.22 -14.17 -0.89
N PHE A 151 -8.30 -14.53 0.01
CA PHE A 151 -7.17 -13.67 0.41
C PHE A 151 -6.20 -13.39 -0.74
N SER A 152 -5.96 -14.38 -1.61
CA SER A 152 -5.09 -14.25 -2.79
C SER A 152 -5.48 -13.13 -3.77
N LYS A 153 -6.74 -12.68 -3.73
CA LYS A 153 -7.25 -11.59 -4.57
C LYS A 153 -7.25 -10.24 -3.87
N ILE A 154 -6.85 -10.15 -2.61
CA ILE A 154 -6.81 -8.89 -1.87
C ILE A 154 -5.56 -8.12 -2.33
N ASP A 155 -5.72 -6.86 -2.74
CA ASP A 155 -4.56 -6.00 -2.99
C ASP A 155 -3.99 -5.51 -1.64
N PRO A 156 -2.68 -5.67 -1.37
CA PRO A 156 -2.01 -5.14 -0.18
C PRO A 156 -2.30 -3.67 0.13
N GLU A 157 -2.42 -2.85 -0.91
CA GLU A 157 -2.64 -1.43 -0.76
C GLU A 157 -4.05 -1.16 -0.23
N ASP A 158 -5.05 -1.85 -0.78
CA ASP A 158 -6.45 -1.73 -0.37
C ASP A 158 -6.66 -2.30 1.04
N TYR A 159 -5.99 -3.41 1.37
CA TYR A 159 -6.01 -4.00 2.71
C TYR A 159 -5.39 -3.06 3.76
N GLY A 160 -4.20 -2.54 3.48
CA GLY A 160 -3.52 -1.59 4.35
C GLY A 160 -4.36 -0.33 4.59
N LYS A 161 -5.04 0.19 3.55
CA LYS A 161 -5.98 1.31 3.69
C LYS A 161 -7.14 0.97 4.62
N ALA A 162 -7.79 -0.18 4.45
CA ALA A 162 -8.91 -0.59 5.31
C ALA A 162 -8.48 -0.70 6.79
N VAL A 163 -7.33 -1.32 7.06
CA VAL A 163 -6.75 -1.46 8.41
C VAL A 163 -6.42 -0.08 9.00
N LEU A 164 -5.77 0.81 8.24
CA LEU A 164 -5.45 2.17 8.69
C LEU A 164 -6.71 2.99 9.01
N VAL A 165 -7.77 2.82 8.22
CA VAL A 165 -9.06 3.46 8.50
C VAL A 165 -9.62 2.97 9.82
N ILE A 166 -9.70 1.65 10.05
CA ILE A 166 -10.16 1.07 11.32
C ILE A 166 -9.31 1.58 12.49
N HIS A 167 -7.98 1.54 12.35
CA HIS A 167 -7.05 2.03 13.35
C HIS A 167 -7.32 3.51 13.71
N SER A 168 -7.53 4.37 12.70
CA SER A 168 -7.80 5.80 12.91
C SER A 168 -9.15 6.05 13.61
N ILE A 169 -10.16 5.22 13.33
CA ILE A 169 -11.49 5.30 13.96
C ILE A 169 -11.39 4.89 15.43
N LEU A 170 -10.67 3.81 15.71
CA LEU A 170 -10.50 3.28 17.06
C LEU A 170 -9.57 4.13 17.92
N GLY A 171 -8.47 4.65 17.37
CA GLY A 171 -7.53 5.53 18.11
C GLY A 171 -8.15 6.87 18.53
N ASN A 172 -9.03 7.46 17.71
CA ASN A 172 -9.69 8.73 18.01
C ASN A 172 -10.93 8.56 18.90
N SER A 173 -10.71 8.31 20.19
CA SER A 173 -11.77 8.09 21.20
C SER A 173 -12.74 9.27 21.38
N SER A 174 -12.31 10.50 21.11
CA SER A 174 -13.12 11.72 21.31
C SER A 174 -14.02 12.04 20.11
N ALA A 175 -13.54 11.76 18.89
CA ALA A 175 -14.21 12.17 17.65
C ALA A 175 -15.22 11.14 17.14
N ASN A 176 -14.98 9.85 17.41
CA ASN A 176 -15.75 8.75 16.84
C ASN A 176 -16.30 7.84 17.96
N PRO A 177 -17.42 8.23 18.62
CA PRO A 177 -18.04 7.39 19.63
C PRO A 177 -18.68 6.18 18.95
N LEU A 178 -18.14 4.99 19.21
CA LEU A 178 -18.68 3.73 18.69
C LEU A 178 -20.08 3.46 19.30
N SER A 179 -21.03 3.00 18.49
CA SER A 179 -22.30 2.52 19.02
C SER A 179 -22.09 1.22 19.82
N MET A 180 -22.93 0.97 20.84
CA MET A 180 -22.80 -0.27 21.65
C MET A 180 -23.16 -1.50 20.83
N ALA A 181 -24.16 -1.41 19.96
CA ALA A 181 -24.54 -2.49 19.06
C ALA A 181 -23.37 -2.92 18.16
N VAL A 182 -22.63 -1.95 17.61
CA VAL A 182 -21.43 -2.24 16.80
C VAL A 182 -20.29 -2.79 17.65
N ALA A 183 -20.12 -2.31 18.89
CA ALA A 183 -19.10 -2.86 19.80
C ALA A 183 -19.38 -4.33 20.13
N GLU A 184 -20.64 -4.66 20.45
CA GLU A 184 -21.10 -6.02 20.76
C GLU A 184 -20.94 -6.92 19.52
N GLU A 185 -21.39 -6.49 18.34
CA GLU A 185 -21.23 -7.25 17.09
C GLU A 185 -19.75 -7.56 16.79
N VAL A 186 -18.85 -6.59 17.03
CA VAL A 186 -17.41 -6.82 16.85
C VAL A 186 -16.86 -7.81 17.88
N ILE A 187 -17.26 -7.69 19.15
CA ILE A 187 -16.82 -8.62 20.20
C ILE A 187 -17.30 -10.04 19.89
N ASP A 188 -18.55 -10.19 19.45
CA ASP A 188 -19.12 -11.48 19.05
C ASP A 188 -18.35 -12.05 17.85
N ASN A 189 -18.09 -11.25 16.82
CA ASN A 189 -17.28 -11.68 15.68
C ASN A 189 -15.84 -12.07 16.08
N LEU A 190 -15.25 -11.39 17.06
CA LEU A 190 -13.93 -11.71 17.60
C LEU A 190 -13.94 -12.95 18.48
N SER A 191 -15.06 -13.31 19.09
CA SER A 191 -15.21 -14.52 19.91
C SER A 191 -15.34 -15.79 19.06
N LEU A 192 -15.83 -15.65 17.82
CA LEU A 192 -15.85 -16.73 16.83
C LEU A 192 -14.45 -17.10 16.35
N ALA A 193 -13.44 -16.27 16.65
CA ALA A 193 -12.05 -16.60 16.42
C ALA A 193 -11.61 -17.69 17.39
N VAL A 194 -11.19 -18.85 16.88
CA VAL A 194 -10.19 -19.64 17.61
C VAL A 194 -8.98 -18.71 17.72
N ALA A 195 -8.57 -18.41 18.96
CA ALA A 195 -7.40 -17.58 19.21
C ALA A 195 -6.27 -18.14 18.33
N PRO A 196 -5.63 -17.32 17.46
CA PRO A 196 -4.43 -17.80 16.81
C PRO A 196 -3.49 -18.16 17.95
N ASP A 197 -3.16 -19.45 18.07
CA ASP A 197 -2.04 -19.88 18.88
C ASP A 197 -0.89 -19.02 18.42
N PHE A 198 -0.55 -18.01 19.21
CA PHE A 198 0.50 -17.06 18.89
C PHE A 198 1.76 -17.90 18.97
N VAL A 199 2.15 -18.44 17.81
CA VAL A 199 3.29 -19.32 17.62
C VAL A 199 4.49 -18.59 18.21
N ALA A 200 4.85 -18.96 19.44
CA ALA A 200 6.08 -18.60 20.11
C ALA A 200 7.30 -19.33 19.49
N GLU A 201 7.11 -20.04 18.38
CA GLU A 201 8.11 -20.87 17.73
C GLU A 201 8.37 -20.44 16.27
N ALA A 202 9.21 -19.43 16.08
CA ALA A 202 10.07 -19.31 14.89
C ALA A 202 11.10 -18.19 15.07
N ILE A 203 11.88 -18.26 16.15
CA ILE A 203 13.23 -17.68 16.18
C ILE A 203 14.18 -18.87 16.26
N TYR A 204 14.62 -19.37 15.11
CA TYR A 204 15.89 -20.09 14.91
C TYR A 204 16.32 -19.98 13.45
#